data_AF-A0A7W9GG50-F1
#
_entry.id   AF-A0A7W9GG50-F1
#
_cell.length_a   1.000
_cell.length_b   1.000
_cell.length_c   1.000
_cell.angle_alpha   90.00
_cell.angle_beta   90.00
_cell.angle_gamma   90.00
#
_symmetry.space_group_name_H-M   'P 1'
#
loop_
_entity.id
_entity.type
_entity.pdbx_description
1 polymer ?
#
loop_
_entity_poly.entity_id
_entity_poly.type
_entity_poly.pdbx_seq_one_letter_code
_entity_poly.pdbx_strand_id
1 'polypeptide(L)'
;MRIALAQRGPSHLAFPIDFQNAPADSGKRFRRNVKGHTSTIYRPPVRVPCRQDLDAAAWALAGRSRIAILAGAGARGGTDELEAVADAAHP
;
A
#
# COMPACT_ATOMS: atom_id res chain seq x y z
N MET A 1 12.02 7.22 -4.24
CA MET A 1 11.24 8.21 -3.48
C MET A 1 10.19 7.49 -2.63
N ARG A 2 10.23 7.60 -1.29
CA ARG A 2 9.45 6.74 -0.36
C ARG A 2 7.94 7.00 -0.43
N ILE A 3 7.54 8.27 -0.55
CA ILE A 3 6.13 8.67 -0.54
C ILE A 3 5.40 8.12 -1.77
N ALA A 4 5.98 8.28 -2.96
CA ALA A 4 5.46 7.71 -4.21
C ALA A 4 5.24 6.20 -4.13
N LEU A 5 6.19 5.47 -3.54
CA LEU A 5 6.06 4.03 -3.34
C LEU A 5 4.94 3.68 -2.34
N ALA A 6 4.81 4.44 -1.26
CA ALA A 6 3.78 4.24 -0.23
C ALA A 6 2.36 4.57 -0.71
N GLN A 7 2.23 5.60 -1.55
CA GLN A 7 0.96 6.10 -2.06
C GLN A 7 0.59 5.52 -3.42
N ARG A 8 1.46 4.71 -4.04
CA ARG A 8 1.32 4.21 -5.41
C ARG A 8 1.05 5.36 -6.40
N GLY A 9 1.79 6.44 -6.25
CA GLY A 9 1.58 7.70 -6.98
C GLY A 9 2.88 8.30 -7.52
N PRO A 10 2.78 9.36 -8.34
CA PRO A 10 3.94 10.03 -8.89
C PRO A 10 4.76 10.77 -7.82
N SER A 11 6.02 11.01 -8.15
CA SER A 11 6.95 11.86 -7.40
C SER A 11 7.46 12.96 -8.30
N HIS A 12 7.38 14.21 -7.88
CA HIS A 12 8.06 15.30 -8.56
C HIS A 12 9.20 15.83 -7.68
N LEU A 13 10.39 15.95 -8.27
CA LEU A 13 11.56 16.54 -7.62
C LEU A 13 12.09 17.64 -8.54
N ALA A 14 11.84 18.90 -8.17
CA ALA A 14 12.46 20.06 -8.81
C ALA A 14 13.51 20.63 -7.85
N PHE A 15 14.71 20.87 -8.35
CA PHE A 15 15.78 21.53 -7.61
C PHE A 15 16.67 22.35 -8.55
N PRO A 16 17.30 23.43 -8.07
CA PRO A 16 18.02 24.38 -8.93
C PRO A 16 19.19 23.76 -9.71
N ILE A 17 19.50 24.31 -10.89
CA ILE A 17 20.54 23.82 -11.79
C ILE A 17 21.95 23.85 -11.15
N ASP A 18 22.21 24.81 -10.28
CA ASP A 18 23.50 24.92 -9.57
C ASP A 18 23.78 23.69 -8.71
N PHE A 19 22.73 23.11 -8.09
CA PHE A 19 22.84 21.89 -7.30
C PHE A 19 22.87 20.62 -8.16
N GLN A 20 22.33 20.66 -9.38
CA GLN A 20 22.39 19.53 -10.32
C GLN A 20 23.79 19.35 -10.89
N ASN A 21 24.49 20.47 -11.14
CA ASN A 21 25.83 20.48 -11.73
C ASN A 21 26.95 20.35 -10.69
N ALA A 22 26.63 20.43 -9.40
CA ALA A 22 27.61 20.29 -8.33
C ALA A 22 28.14 18.84 -8.23
N PRO A 23 29.43 18.63 -7.89
CA PRO A 23 29.94 17.30 -7.59
C PRO A 23 29.11 16.61 -6.51
N ALA A 24 28.84 15.31 -6.66
CA ALA A 24 27.94 14.58 -5.76
C ALA A 24 28.43 14.52 -4.29
N ASP A 25 29.73 14.74 -4.07
CA ASP A 25 30.41 14.77 -2.78
C ASP A 25 30.61 16.20 -2.21
N SER A 26 30.19 17.23 -2.95
CA SER A 26 30.37 18.65 -2.56
C SER A 26 29.54 19.08 -1.35
N GLY A 27 28.51 18.31 -0.99
CA GLY A 27 27.58 18.62 0.08
C GLY A 27 27.89 17.90 1.40
N LYS A 28 27.88 18.63 2.52
CA LYS A 28 27.77 17.99 3.85
C LYS A 28 26.39 17.33 3.95
N ARG A 29 26.34 16.06 4.37
CA ARG A 29 25.06 15.39 4.68
C ARG A 29 24.25 16.27 5.62
N PHE A 30 22.97 16.46 5.29
CA PHE A 30 22.04 17.19 6.14
C PHE A 30 22.08 16.66 7.58
N ARG A 31 22.08 17.55 8.59
CA ARG A 31 22.26 17.17 10.02
C ARG A 31 21.26 16.11 10.51
N ARG A 32 20.07 16.05 9.89
CA ARG A 32 19.01 15.07 10.21
C ARG A 32 19.14 13.74 9.45
N ASN A 33 20.07 13.62 8.49
CA ASN A 33 20.39 12.39 7.76
C ASN A 33 21.46 11.57 8.53
N VAL A 34 21.16 11.28 9.80
CA VAL A 34 22.02 10.46 10.65
C VAL A 34 21.95 9.00 10.19
N LYS A 35 23.13 8.39 9.95
CA LYS A 35 23.25 7.00 9.47
C LYS A 35 22.52 6.08 10.45
N GLY A 36 21.55 5.30 9.94
CA GLY A 36 20.78 4.31 10.72
C GLY A 36 19.37 4.73 11.16
N HIS A 37 18.99 6.01 11.07
CA HIS A 37 17.63 6.46 11.46
C HIS A 37 16.55 6.12 10.44
N THR A 38 16.92 5.86 9.19
CA THR A 38 15.98 5.43 8.15
C THR A 38 16.58 4.25 7.39
N SER A 39 15.78 3.20 7.22
CA SER A 39 16.17 2.08 6.35
C SER A 39 16.17 2.54 4.90
N THR A 40 17.20 2.15 4.13
CA THR A 40 17.22 2.33 2.67
C THR A 40 16.23 1.41 1.95
N ILE A 41 15.72 0.38 2.62
CA ILE A 41 14.77 -0.59 2.08
C ILE A 41 13.35 -0.08 2.31
N TYR A 42 12.57 0.01 1.24
CA TYR A 42 11.13 0.19 1.31
C TYR A 42 10.46 -1.18 1.33
N ARG A 43 9.60 -1.42 2.32
CA ARG A 43 8.69 -2.56 2.37
C ARG A 43 7.26 -2.02 2.39
N PRO A 44 6.37 -2.47 1.49
CA PRO A 44 4.96 -2.13 1.57
C PRO A 44 4.38 -2.54 2.93
N PRO A 45 3.55 -1.71 3.58
CA PRO A 45 2.89 -2.10 4.81
C PRO A 45 1.90 -3.24 4.55
N VAL A 46 1.87 -4.22 5.44
CA VAL A 46 0.78 -5.21 5.49
C VAL A 46 -0.41 -4.50 6.12
N ARG A 47 -1.52 -4.42 5.39
CA ARG A 47 -2.77 -3.81 5.87
C ARG A 47 -3.78 -4.92 6.06
N VAL A 48 -4.19 -5.15 7.30
CA VAL A 48 -5.22 -6.13 7.65
C VAL A 48 -6.37 -5.37 8.32
N PRO A 49 -7.63 -5.58 7.90
CA PRO A 49 -8.78 -4.97 8.58
C PRO A 49 -8.87 -5.46 10.02
N CYS A 50 -9.48 -4.66 10.90
CA CYS A 50 -9.68 -5.10 12.27
C CYS A 50 -10.73 -6.20 12.33
N ARG A 51 -10.72 -6.99 13.41
CA ARG A 51 -11.63 -8.14 13.53
C ARG A 51 -13.11 -7.75 13.48
N GLN A 52 -13.46 -6.61 14.08
CA GLN A 52 -14.83 -6.11 14.12
C GLN A 52 -15.37 -5.79 12.72
N ASP A 53 -14.54 -5.23 11.85
CA ASP A 53 -14.93 -4.94 10.45
C ASP A 53 -15.17 -6.24 9.66
N LEU A 54 -14.36 -7.28 9.91
CA LEU A 54 -14.54 -8.60 9.27
C LEU A 54 -15.83 -9.27 9.73
N ASP A 55 -16.13 -9.25 11.03
CA ASP A 55 -17.35 -9.85 11.57
C ASP A 55 -18.60 -9.11 11.04
N ALA A 56 -18.55 -7.78 10.95
CA ALA A 56 -19.63 -6.98 10.37
C ALA A 56 -19.84 -7.27 8.88
N ALA A 57 -18.76 -7.43 8.10
CA ALA A 57 -18.84 -7.80 6.69
C ALA A 57 -19.43 -9.21 6.51
N ALA A 58 -19.02 -10.18 7.31
CA ALA A 58 -19.57 -11.53 7.29
C ALA A 58 -21.08 -11.53 7.61
N TRP A 59 -21.49 -10.76 8.63
CA TRP A 59 -22.90 -10.61 8.99
C TRP A 59 -23.74 -9.97 7.87
N ALA A 60 -23.16 -9.03 7.12
CA ALA A 60 -23.85 -8.41 5.98
C ALA A 60 -24.16 -9.41 4.85
N LEU A 61 -23.30 -10.42 4.66
CA LEU A 61 -23.44 -11.46 3.63
C LEU A 61 -24.27 -12.65 4.12
N ALA A 62 -24.16 -13.03 5.38
CA ALA A 62 -24.80 -14.21 5.93
C ALA A 62 -26.32 -14.23 5.69
N GLY A 63 -26.83 -15.30 5.08
CA GLY A 63 -28.26 -15.53 4.87
C GLY A 63 -28.92 -14.62 3.82
N ARG A 64 -28.15 -13.85 3.04
CA ARG A 64 -28.70 -13.08 1.92
C ARG A 64 -28.79 -13.95 0.66
N SER A 65 -29.82 -13.72 -0.14
CA SER A 65 -29.93 -14.28 -1.48
C SER A 65 -29.60 -13.19 -2.50
N ARG A 66 -28.95 -13.59 -3.62
CA ARG A 66 -28.51 -12.70 -4.73
C ARG A 66 -27.35 -11.76 -4.40
N ILE A 67 -26.31 -12.29 -3.75
CA ILE A 67 -25.05 -11.57 -3.56
C ILE A 67 -24.25 -11.54 -4.88
N ALA A 68 -23.63 -10.41 -5.16
CA ALA A 68 -22.61 -10.29 -6.20
C ALA A 68 -21.36 -9.62 -5.62
N ILE A 69 -20.18 -10.18 -5.90
CA ILE A 69 -18.88 -9.63 -5.49
C ILE A 69 -18.26 -8.93 -6.68
N LEU A 70 -18.07 -7.61 -6.59
CA LEU A 70 -17.38 -6.83 -7.62
C LEU A 70 -15.91 -6.60 -7.21
N ALA A 71 -14.99 -7.33 -7.82
CA ALA A 71 -13.56 -7.22 -7.57
C ALA A 71 -12.82 -6.59 -8.76
N GLY A 72 -11.94 -5.62 -8.48
CA GLY A 72 -11.09 -4.96 -9.48
C GLY A 72 -9.60 -5.24 -9.25
N ALA A 73 -8.72 -4.46 -9.91
CA ALA A 73 -7.27 -4.61 -9.79
C ALA A 73 -6.71 -4.49 -8.36
N GLY A 74 -7.49 -3.92 -7.42
CA GLY A 74 -7.15 -3.85 -6.01
C GLY A 74 -7.16 -5.20 -5.28
N ALA A 75 -7.86 -6.21 -5.83
CA ALA A 75 -7.96 -7.55 -5.26
C ALA A 75 -6.85 -8.52 -5.72
N ARG A 76 -5.87 -8.04 -6.49
CA ARG A 76 -4.76 -8.88 -6.96
C ARG A 76 -4.01 -9.50 -5.77
N GLY A 77 -3.90 -10.83 -5.80
CA GLY A 77 -3.28 -11.62 -4.75
C GLY A 77 -4.24 -12.10 -3.66
N GLY A 78 -5.55 -11.85 -3.80
CA GLY A 78 -6.60 -12.37 -2.92
C GLY A 78 -7.64 -13.22 -3.65
N THR A 79 -7.24 -13.92 -4.72
CA THR A 79 -8.14 -14.71 -5.56
C THR A 79 -8.79 -15.83 -4.76
N ASP A 80 -7.98 -16.64 -4.08
CA ASP A 80 -8.44 -17.80 -3.32
C ASP A 80 -9.42 -17.39 -2.21
N GLU A 81 -9.15 -16.28 -1.53
CA GLU A 81 -10.04 -15.75 -0.50
C GLU A 81 -11.37 -15.23 -1.09
N LEU A 82 -11.34 -14.59 -2.27
CA LEU A 82 -12.56 -14.13 -2.93
C LEU A 82 -13.43 -15.30 -3.41
N GLU A 83 -12.82 -16.35 -3.95
CA GLU A 83 -13.52 -17.58 -4.36
C GLU A 83 -14.16 -18.25 -3.14
N ALA A 84 -13.41 -18.43 -2.05
CA ALA A 84 -13.93 -19.01 -0.82
C ALA A 84 -15.12 -18.22 -0.24
N VAL A 85 -15.09 -16.88 -0.31
CA VAL A 85 -16.21 -16.06 0.13
C VAL A 85 -17.41 -16.17 -0.82
N ALA A 86 -17.18 -16.24 -2.13
CA ALA A 86 -18.25 -16.43 -3.11
C ALA A 86 -18.97 -17.77 -2.91
N ASP A 87 -18.22 -18.84 -2.72
CA ASP A 87 -18.75 -20.18 -2.46
C ASP A 87 -19.53 -20.24 -1.13
N ALA A 88 -18.99 -19.64 -0.07
CA ALA A 88 -19.68 -19.59 1.22
C ALA A 88 -20.96 -18.74 1.20
N ALA A 89 -21.02 -17.74 0.32
CA ALA A 89 -22.16 -16.84 0.17
C ALA A 89 -23.26 -17.38 -0.75
N HIS A 90 -22.99 -18.44 -1.53
CA HIS A 90 -23.93 -19.05 -2.47
C HIS A 90 -24.10 -20.56 -2.20
N PRO A 91 -24.81 -20.94 -1.13
CA PRO A 91 -25.17 -22.33 -0.87
C PRO A 91 -26.23 -22.87 -1.84
#